data_AF-A0AA97LDD7-F1
#
_entry.id   AF-A0AA97LDD7-F1
#
_cell.length_a   1.000
_cell.length_b   1.000
_cell.length_c   1.000
_cell.angle_alpha   90.00
_cell.angle_beta   90.00
_cell.angle_gamma   90.00
#
_symmetry.space_group_name_H-M   'P 1'
#
loop_
_entity.id
_entity.type
_entity.pdbx_description
1 polymer ?
#
loop_
_entity_poly.entity_id
_entity_poly.type
_entity_poly.pdbx_seq_one_letter_code
_entity_poly.pdbx_strand_id
1 'polypeptide(L)'
;MHLWLCVLVMSLTISQSLASSKNVTLTVLKKTVQKSPPTIEVDSKGKKAPVILNRNSQHPSRNNDALSGTTLKWVWFQGSAPNGAVSIWNDYAKRTEYPCYEPGCTPGFYSPNKGPYCFYAYGDKEHKKSQFWLLVNENNFESLKWQEDSWGDVPSNSINSCPGYRAYVGKNKYGLGKVDPRNKAFFIGINGKEYWYKYYDVLVVYKDYLSQRIYNVRYMKKRGTYSNQAFTLVSSRVTNNNCKPVKKITTLSKTVTNERRWDFSTSLSIGVSASMTAGIFSVLEVGWSVTMETTFSWSEGSTMSESVTFSETVEVEVPPNHICHVTMEGQRMYGNIPFTATATREYRNGERRSATVQGVSKNTIVAHVDTYVKRCQPIPNATPCK
;
A
#
# COMPACT_ATOMS: atom_id res chain seq x y z
N MET A 1 13.56 -77.53 9.24
CA MET A 1 14.69 -77.33 8.30
C MET A 1 15.27 -75.95 8.61
N HIS A 2 16.41 -75.78 9.31
CA HIS A 2 17.78 -76.06 8.87
C HIS A 2 18.03 -75.51 7.45
N LEU A 3 19.04 -74.71 7.12
CA LEU A 3 20.16 -74.07 7.80
C LEU A 3 20.83 -73.18 6.71
N TRP A 4 21.68 -72.24 7.13
CA TRP A 4 22.87 -71.70 6.42
C TRP A 4 22.94 -70.27 5.87
N LEU A 5 23.85 -69.55 6.53
CA LEU A 5 24.75 -68.48 6.10
C LEU A 5 25.18 -68.56 4.63
N CYS A 6 25.36 -67.39 4.03
CA CYS A 6 26.63 -67.10 3.38
C CYS A 6 26.98 -65.61 3.51
N VAL A 7 28.15 -65.38 4.11
CA VAL A 7 28.84 -64.10 4.27
C VAL A 7 29.41 -63.65 2.94
N LEU A 8 29.35 -62.36 2.62
CA LEU A 8 30.37 -61.73 1.79
C LEU A 8 30.65 -60.31 2.27
N VAL A 9 31.85 -60.18 2.82
CA VAL A 9 32.52 -58.96 3.25
C VAL A 9 33.04 -58.24 2.01
N MET A 10 32.68 -56.97 1.85
CA MET A 10 33.51 -56.02 1.11
C MET A 10 33.75 -54.80 2.00
N SER A 11 34.98 -54.72 2.45
CA SER A 11 35.61 -53.59 3.11
C SER A 11 35.66 -52.37 2.18
N LEU A 12 35.08 -51.25 2.60
CA LEU A 12 35.55 -49.93 2.22
C LEU A 12 36.02 -49.20 3.48
N THR A 13 37.34 -49.15 3.62
CA THR A 13 38.05 -48.28 4.54
C THR A 13 37.81 -46.83 4.14
N ILE A 14 36.90 -46.14 4.83
CA ILE A 14 36.91 -44.69 4.88
C ILE A 14 37.52 -44.32 6.22
N SER A 15 38.75 -43.82 6.15
CA SER A 15 39.49 -43.22 7.25
C SER A 15 38.62 -42.27 8.04
N GLN A 16 38.24 -42.64 9.26
CA GLN A 16 37.66 -41.72 10.23
C GLN A 16 38.72 -40.68 10.59
N SER A 17 38.60 -39.46 10.05
CA SER A 17 39.20 -38.31 10.70
C SER A 17 38.47 -38.12 12.03
N LEU A 18 39.12 -38.48 13.14
CA LEU A 18 38.63 -38.18 14.49
C LEU A 18 38.62 -36.65 14.69
N ALA A 19 37.50 -36.01 14.34
CA ALA A 19 37.15 -34.70 14.85
C ALA A 19 36.07 -34.90 15.92
N SER A 20 36.50 -35.23 17.14
CA SER A 20 35.64 -35.35 18.32
C SER A 20 34.70 -34.15 18.42
N SER A 21 33.41 -34.35 18.18
CA SER A 21 32.38 -33.35 18.48
C SER A 21 32.15 -33.38 19.99
N LYS A 22 32.89 -32.56 20.75
CA LYS A 22 32.51 -32.30 22.14
C LYS A 22 31.15 -31.60 22.12
N ASN A 23 30.13 -32.24 22.70
CA ASN A 23 28.82 -31.64 22.88
C ASN A 23 28.95 -30.46 23.84
N VAL A 24 28.65 -29.26 23.37
CA VAL A 24 28.71 -28.02 24.16
C VAL A 24 27.33 -27.79 24.74
N THR A 25 27.25 -27.66 26.06
CA THR A 25 26.01 -27.40 26.77
C THR A 25 25.72 -25.89 26.77
N LEU A 26 24.48 -25.52 26.45
CA LEU A 26 23.95 -24.16 26.59
C LEU A 26 22.71 -24.21 27.47
N THR A 27 22.69 -23.36 28.49
CA THR A 27 21.55 -23.19 29.40
C THR A 27 21.05 -21.75 29.30
N VAL A 28 19.77 -21.56 28.98
CA VAL A 28 19.14 -20.24 29.00
C VAL A 28 18.81 -19.87 30.44
N LEU A 29 19.41 -18.80 30.95
CA LEU A 29 19.21 -18.31 32.31
C LEU A 29 18.07 -17.29 32.38
N LYS A 30 17.91 -16.46 31.34
CA LYS A 30 16.89 -15.41 31.27
C LYS A 30 16.54 -15.10 29.83
N LYS A 31 15.25 -14.95 29.53
CA LYS A 31 14.73 -14.49 28.23
C LYS A 31 13.76 -13.34 28.47
N THR A 32 13.95 -12.24 27.75
CA THR A 32 13.12 -11.04 27.86
C THR A 32 12.84 -10.45 26.49
N VAL A 33 11.62 -9.94 26.33
CA VAL A 33 11.19 -9.20 25.14
C VAL A 33 10.54 -7.91 25.60
N GLN A 34 11.05 -6.78 25.13
CA GLN A 34 10.52 -5.45 25.43
C GLN A 34 10.05 -4.79 24.15
N LYS A 35 8.84 -4.21 24.17
CA LYS A 35 8.26 -3.51 23.02
C LYS A 35 8.08 -2.03 23.36
N SER A 36 8.48 -1.15 22.45
CA SER A 36 8.12 0.26 22.53
C SER A 36 6.65 0.45 22.16
N PRO A 37 6.01 1.56 22.58
CA PRO A 37 4.75 1.96 21.97
C PRO A 37 4.89 2.05 20.45
N PRO A 38 3.88 1.63 19.68
CA PRO A 38 3.86 1.82 18.25
C PRO A 38 3.85 3.32 17.90
N THR A 39 4.62 3.70 16.89
CA THR A 39 4.69 5.06 16.37
C THR A 39 4.29 5.04 14.89
N ILE A 40 3.69 6.13 14.41
CA ILE A 40 3.30 6.24 13.00
C ILE A 40 4.23 7.24 12.34
N GLU A 41 4.99 6.74 11.38
CA GLU A 41 5.90 7.53 10.57
C GLU A 41 5.26 7.74 9.21
N VAL A 42 5.09 9.01 8.83
CA VAL A 42 4.73 9.38 7.47
C VAL A 42 6.01 9.34 6.66
N ASP A 43 6.02 8.61 5.55
CA ASP A 43 7.19 8.56 4.67
C ASP A 43 7.51 9.97 4.13
N SER A 44 8.46 10.64 4.80
CA SER A 44 8.96 11.95 4.41
C SER A 44 9.78 11.91 3.10
N LYS A 45 9.95 10.71 2.50
CA LYS A 45 10.62 10.50 1.20
C LYS A 45 9.64 10.34 0.02
N GLY A 46 8.40 10.80 0.16
CA GLY A 46 7.38 10.80 -0.90
C GLY A 46 7.35 12.00 -1.86
N LYS A 47 8.41 12.83 -1.97
CA LYS A 47 8.50 13.89 -3.00
C LYS A 47 8.99 13.40 -4.39
N LYS A 48 8.96 12.09 -4.64
CA LYS A 48 9.21 11.54 -5.99
C LYS A 48 8.06 10.63 -6.39
N ALA A 49 7.13 11.22 -7.13
CA ALA A 49 6.31 10.48 -8.08
C ALA A 49 7.24 9.59 -8.95
N PRO A 50 6.76 8.42 -9.43
CA PRO A 50 7.53 7.62 -10.35
C PRO A 50 7.86 8.48 -11.57
N VAL A 51 9.16 8.57 -11.86
CA VAL A 51 9.68 9.20 -13.08
C VAL A 51 9.19 8.37 -14.26
N ILE A 52 8.09 8.81 -14.87
CA ILE A 52 7.73 8.40 -16.23
C ILE A 52 8.34 9.45 -17.15
N LEU A 53 9.44 9.04 -17.77
CA LEU A 53 10.08 9.52 -18.99
C LEU A 53 9.83 10.97 -19.44
N ASN A 54 10.92 11.74 -19.41
CA ASN A 54 11.12 13.00 -20.10
C ASN A 54 10.52 13.03 -21.52
N ARG A 55 9.65 14.00 -21.78
CA ARG A 55 9.66 14.74 -23.05
C ARG A 55 9.37 16.22 -22.77
N ASN A 56 10.30 17.04 -23.24
CA ASN A 56 10.37 18.48 -23.04
C ASN A 56 9.13 19.22 -23.56
N SER A 57 8.54 20.06 -22.71
CA SER A 57 8.01 21.38 -23.11
C SER A 57 7.91 22.27 -21.88
N GLN A 58 8.63 23.39 -21.93
CA GLN A 58 8.67 24.43 -20.89
C GLN A 58 7.30 25.13 -20.79
N HIS A 59 6.71 25.13 -19.59
CA HIS A 59 6.07 26.27 -18.91
C HIS A 59 5.55 25.79 -17.53
N PRO A 60 5.68 26.58 -16.45
CA PRO A 60 5.34 26.14 -15.10
C PRO A 60 3.83 26.26 -14.85
N SER A 61 3.05 25.26 -15.24
CA SER A 61 1.66 25.12 -14.78
C SER A 61 1.64 24.36 -13.45
N ARG A 62 1.14 25.00 -12.37
CA ARG A 62 0.70 24.31 -11.17
C ARG A 62 -0.25 23.17 -11.58
N ASN A 63 0.21 21.92 -11.49
CA ASN A 63 -0.59 20.72 -11.70
C ASN A 63 -1.63 20.62 -10.57
N ASN A 64 -2.75 21.34 -10.71
CA ASN A 64 -3.96 21.08 -9.93
C ASN A 64 -4.79 20.05 -10.70
N ASP A 65 -4.38 18.78 -10.64
CA ASP A 65 -5.23 17.69 -11.09
C ASP A 65 -6.39 17.54 -10.10
N ALA A 66 -7.60 17.91 -10.53
CA ALA A 66 -8.80 17.82 -9.72
C ALA A 66 -9.06 16.40 -9.22
N LEU A 67 -8.56 15.37 -9.92
CA LEU A 67 -8.73 13.97 -9.56
C LEU A 67 -7.71 13.50 -8.50
N SER A 68 -6.63 14.25 -8.26
CA SER A 68 -5.60 13.87 -7.29
C SER A 68 -6.13 13.78 -5.86
N GLY A 69 -5.85 12.67 -5.17
CA GLY A 69 -6.34 12.41 -3.82
C GLY A 69 -7.85 12.15 -3.76
N THR A 70 -8.46 11.65 -4.85
CA THR A 70 -9.89 11.35 -4.95
C THR A 70 -10.11 9.95 -5.51
N THR A 71 -11.31 9.42 -5.32
CA THR A 71 -11.75 8.16 -5.95
C THR A 71 -12.29 8.34 -7.37
N LEU A 72 -12.33 9.58 -7.87
CA LEU A 72 -12.80 9.88 -9.22
C LEU A 72 -11.77 9.44 -10.26
N LYS A 73 -12.27 8.80 -11.32
CA LYS A 73 -11.41 8.34 -12.41
C LYS A 73 -12.16 8.31 -13.74
N TRP A 74 -11.40 8.49 -14.80
CA TRP A 74 -11.86 8.25 -16.15
C TRP A 74 -11.64 6.78 -16.50
N VAL A 75 -12.72 6.06 -16.85
CA VAL A 75 -12.65 4.63 -17.20
C VAL A 75 -13.05 4.43 -18.65
N TRP A 76 -12.39 3.48 -19.31
CA TRP A 76 -12.73 3.12 -20.69
C TRP A 76 -14.16 2.58 -20.78
N PHE A 77 -14.91 2.99 -21.80
CA PHE A 77 -16.26 2.49 -22.03
C PHE A 77 -16.27 1.03 -22.50
N GLN A 78 -16.99 0.17 -21.79
CA GLN A 78 -17.05 -1.29 -22.04
C GLN A 78 -18.44 -1.75 -22.55
N GLY A 79 -19.19 -0.86 -23.20
CA GLY A 79 -20.51 -1.16 -23.79
C GLY A 79 -21.70 -0.63 -22.98
N SER A 80 -21.53 -0.35 -21.69
CA SER A 80 -22.54 0.30 -20.85
C SER A 80 -21.89 1.23 -19.82
N ALA A 81 -22.69 2.12 -19.22
CA ALA A 81 -22.22 2.93 -18.10
C ALA A 81 -21.93 2.01 -16.89
N PRO A 82 -20.73 2.08 -16.29
CA PRO A 82 -20.39 1.27 -15.13
C PRO A 82 -21.07 1.80 -13.85
N ASN A 83 -21.08 0.99 -12.80
CA ASN A 83 -21.55 1.44 -11.49
C ASN A 83 -20.74 2.65 -11.00
N GLY A 84 -21.41 3.64 -10.42
CA GLY A 84 -20.79 4.90 -10.00
C GLY A 84 -20.47 5.87 -11.14
N ALA A 85 -20.88 5.60 -12.38
CA ALA A 85 -20.76 6.58 -13.46
C ALA A 85 -21.49 7.87 -13.09
N VAL A 86 -20.78 9.00 -13.22
CA VAL A 86 -21.35 10.32 -12.96
C VAL A 86 -22.39 10.62 -14.05
N SER A 87 -23.57 11.07 -13.66
CA SER A 87 -24.64 11.37 -14.59
C SER A 87 -25.41 12.61 -14.21
N ILE A 88 -26.00 13.26 -15.21
CA ILE A 88 -27.06 14.25 -15.02
C ILE A 88 -28.31 13.82 -15.78
N TRP A 89 -29.46 14.29 -15.32
CA TRP A 89 -30.67 14.29 -16.11
C TRP A 89 -30.69 15.56 -16.98
N ASN A 90 -30.73 15.41 -18.29
CA ASN A 90 -30.90 16.53 -19.22
C ASN A 90 -32.39 16.73 -19.49
N ASP A 91 -32.97 17.76 -18.88
CA ASP A 91 -34.40 18.08 -19.01
C ASP A 91 -34.82 18.55 -20.40
N TYR A 92 -33.91 19.18 -21.14
CA TYR A 92 -34.19 19.65 -22.50
C TYR A 92 -34.29 18.48 -23.48
N ALA A 93 -33.35 17.53 -23.40
CA ALA A 93 -33.29 16.37 -24.29
C ALA A 93 -34.01 15.12 -23.74
N LYS A 94 -34.59 15.19 -22.53
CA LYS A 94 -35.29 14.09 -21.84
C LYS A 94 -34.48 12.79 -21.81
N ARG A 95 -33.21 12.89 -21.40
CA ARG A 95 -32.29 11.74 -21.32
C ARG A 95 -31.25 11.90 -20.23
N THR A 96 -30.76 10.77 -19.72
CA THR A 96 -29.58 10.74 -18.86
C THR A 96 -28.33 10.94 -19.71
N GLU A 97 -27.45 11.82 -19.24
CA GLU A 97 -26.17 12.11 -19.87
C GLU A 97 -25.02 11.85 -18.89
N TYR A 98 -23.97 11.21 -19.38
CA TYR A 98 -22.76 10.88 -18.63
C TYR A 98 -21.60 11.69 -19.22
N PRO A 99 -20.80 12.39 -18.39
CA PRO A 99 -19.59 13.03 -18.88
C PRO A 99 -18.66 12.00 -19.51
N CYS A 100 -18.24 12.29 -20.74
CA CYS A 100 -17.27 11.49 -21.47
C CYS A 100 -16.18 12.37 -22.06
N TYR A 101 -15.09 11.75 -22.49
CA TYR A 101 -14.17 12.40 -23.42
C TYR A 101 -13.66 11.41 -24.48
N GLU A 102 -13.36 11.95 -25.65
CA GLU A 102 -12.82 11.21 -26.80
C GLU A 102 -11.27 11.25 -26.85
N PRO A 103 -10.56 10.39 -27.59
CA PRO A 103 -9.09 10.27 -27.54
C PRO A 103 -8.28 11.56 -27.73
N GLY A 104 -8.82 12.57 -28.40
CA GLY A 104 -8.29 13.94 -28.50
C GLY A 104 -8.54 14.83 -27.29
N CYS A 105 -8.99 14.25 -26.16
CA CYS A 105 -9.26 14.91 -24.89
C CYS A 105 -10.43 15.89 -24.90
N THR A 106 -11.31 15.87 -25.89
CA THR A 106 -12.47 16.78 -25.90
C THR A 106 -13.59 16.25 -25.00
N PRO A 107 -14.02 16.99 -23.96
CA PRO A 107 -15.18 16.60 -23.16
C PRO A 107 -16.48 16.66 -23.95
N GLY A 108 -17.42 15.81 -23.59
CA GLY A 108 -18.72 15.71 -24.21
C GLY A 108 -19.68 14.88 -23.35
N PHE A 109 -20.64 14.23 -24.00
CA PHE A 109 -21.61 13.40 -23.32
C PHE A 109 -21.86 12.06 -24.00
N TYR A 110 -22.07 11.04 -23.18
CA TYR A 110 -22.61 9.76 -23.58
C TYR A 110 -24.05 9.67 -23.08
N SER A 111 -24.94 9.09 -23.89
CA SER A 111 -26.29 8.74 -23.47
C SER A 111 -26.66 7.39 -24.08
N PRO A 112 -27.09 6.39 -23.28
CA PRO A 112 -27.48 5.08 -23.79
C PRO A 112 -28.49 5.16 -24.95
N ASN A 113 -29.41 6.13 -24.88
CA ASN A 113 -30.45 6.35 -25.88
C ASN A 113 -29.92 6.88 -27.23
N LYS A 114 -28.68 7.40 -27.29
CA LYS A 114 -28.02 7.84 -28.53
C LYS A 114 -27.01 6.82 -29.08
N GLY A 115 -26.95 5.63 -28.48
CA GLY A 115 -26.00 4.58 -28.83
C GLY A 115 -24.63 4.74 -28.18
N PRO A 116 -23.71 3.80 -28.45
CA PRO A 116 -22.41 3.67 -27.76
C PRO A 116 -21.38 4.68 -28.28
N TYR A 117 -21.70 5.97 -28.16
CA TYR A 117 -20.85 7.07 -28.63
C TYR A 117 -20.74 8.19 -27.59
N CYS A 118 -19.53 8.73 -27.45
CA CYS A 118 -19.30 10.04 -26.86
C CYS A 118 -19.54 11.11 -27.92
N PHE A 119 -20.51 11.98 -27.68
CA PHE A 119 -20.83 13.14 -28.52
C PHE A 119 -20.10 14.37 -27.97
N TYR A 120 -19.37 15.08 -28.82
CA TYR A 120 -18.56 16.23 -28.41
C TYR A 120 -18.57 17.32 -29.47
N ALA A 121 -18.39 18.56 -29.02
CA ALA A 121 -18.39 19.73 -29.88
C ALA A 121 -16.96 20.03 -30.34
N TYR A 122 -16.73 20.19 -31.64
CA TYR A 122 -15.43 20.63 -32.18
C TYR A 122 -15.60 21.20 -33.58
N GLY A 123 -14.96 22.33 -33.88
CA GLY A 123 -14.87 22.88 -35.24
C GLY A 123 -16.23 23.11 -35.88
N ASP A 124 -17.14 23.78 -35.15
CA ASP A 124 -18.49 24.15 -35.59
C ASP A 124 -19.46 22.96 -35.79
N LYS A 125 -19.08 21.75 -35.37
CA LYS A 125 -19.88 20.52 -35.54
C LYS A 125 -19.99 19.68 -34.26
N GLU A 126 -21.09 18.92 -34.16
CA GLU A 126 -21.18 17.79 -33.23
C GLU A 126 -20.52 16.57 -33.85
N HIS A 127 -19.47 16.07 -33.21
CA HIS A 127 -18.78 14.85 -33.57
C HIS A 127 -19.20 13.71 -32.63
N LYS A 128 -18.93 12.47 -33.06
CA LYS A 128 -19.15 11.28 -32.23
C LYS A 128 -18.00 10.29 -32.36
N LYS A 129 -17.61 9.65 -31.26
CA LYS A 129 -16.57 8.60 -31.20
C LYS A 129 -17.04 7.41 -30.37
N SER A 130 -16.77 6.20 -30.83
CA SER A 130 -17.08 4.94 -30.13
C SER A 130 -16.00 4.54 -29.12
N GLN A 131 -14.77 5.03 -29.30
CA GLN A 131 -13.69 4.92 -28.34
C GLN A 131 -13.73 6.16 -27.45
N PHE A 132 -14.02 5.99 -26.16
CA PHE A 132 -14.12 7.09 -25.20
C PHE A 132 -14.02 6.59 -23.76
N TRP A 133 -13.86 7.53 -22.83
CA TRP A 133 -13.86 7.29 -21.40
C TRP A 133 -15.07 7.94 -20.74
N LEU A 134 -15.51 7.38 -19.62
CA LEU A 134 -16.57 7.91 -18.76
C LEU A 134 -16.00 8.33 -17.40
N LEU A 135 -16.54 9.40 -16.83
CA LEU A 135 -16.22 9.80 -15.48
C LEU A 135 -16.95 8.92 -14.46
N VAL A 136 -16.21 8.33 -13.53
CA VAL A 136 -16.74 7.45 -12.48
C VAL A 136 -16.36 7.99 -11.12
N ASN A 137 -17.38 8.13 -10.26
CA ASN A 137 -17.25 8.34 -8.82
C ASN A 137 -17.49 7.00 -8.12
N GLU A 138 -16.41 6.24 -7.89
CA GLU A 138 -16.52 4.89 -7.35
C GLU A 138 -17.21 4.92 -5.97
N ASN A 139 -18.25 4.08 -5.82
CA ASN A 139 -19.10 4.04 -4.61
C ASN A 139 -19.77 5.37 -4.23
N ASN A 140 -19.83 6.35 -5.16
CA ASN A 140 -20.35 7.69 -4.91
C ASN A 140 -19.70 8.38 -3.69
N PHE A 141 -18.38 8.17 -3.52
CA PHE A 141 -17.67 8.60 -2.32
C PHE A 141 -17.28 10.09 -2.36
N GLU A 142 -16.97 10.64 -3.54
CA GLU A 142 -16.65 12.06 -3.67
C GLU A 142 -17.90 12.93 -3.74
N SER A 143 -17.85 14.10 -3.08
CA SER A 143 -18.83 15.15 -3.28
C SER A 143 -18.50 15.94 -4.56
N LEU A 144 -19.48 15.98 -5.46
CA LEU A 144 -19.42 16.71 -6.72
C LEU A 144 -20.42 17.86 -6.70
N LYS A 145 -20.03 18.99 -7.27
CA LYS A 145 -20.90 20.16 -7.39
C LYS A 145 -20.83 20.73 -8.81
N TRP A 146 -21.96 21.23 -9.27
CA TRP A 146 -22.03 22.12 -10.42
C TRP A 146 -21.91 23.56 -9.93
N GLN A 147 -20.92 24.29 -10.43
CA GLN A 147 -20.65 25.67 -10.04
C GLN A 147 -20.81 26.59 -11.24
N GLU A 148 -21.70 27.57 -11.11
CA GLU A 148 -21.93 28.60 -12.11
C GLU A 148 -20.65 29.39 -12.39
N ASP A 149 -20.37 29.63 -13.67
CA ASP A 149 -19.28 30.47 -14.14
C ASP A 149 -19.57 31.03 -15.54
N SER A 150 -18.66 31.85 -16.07
CA SER A 150 -18.87 32.50 -17.36
C SER A 150 -17.59 32.90 -18.09
N TRP A 151 -17.70 33.27 -19.37
CA TRP A 151 -16.63 33.90 -20.15
C TRP A 151 -15.27 33.16 -20.19
N GLY A 152 -15.27 31.84 -20.02
CA GLY A 152 -14.06 31.01 -20.01
C GLY A 152 -13.47 30.76 -18.63
N ASP A 153 -14.01 31.39 -17.60
CA ASP A 153 -13.58 31.17 -16.23
C ASP A 153 -13.99 29.77 -15.77
N VAL A 154 -13.14 29.21 -14.90
CA VAL A 154 -13.20 27.83 -14.44
C VAL A 154 -12.79 27.82 -12.96
N PRO A 155 -13.66 27.34 -12.05
CA PRO A 155 -13.36 27.32 -10.63
C PRO A 155 -12.21 26.36 -10.29
N SER A 156 -11.70 26.45 -9.06
CA SER A 156 -10.72 25.48 -8.56
C SER A 156 -11.32 24.07 -8.47
N ASN A 157 -10.48 23.03 -8.60
CA ASN A 157 -10.89 21.62 -8.60
C ASN A 157 -11.88 21.23 -9.70
N SER A 158 -11.91 21.97 -10.81
CA SER A 158 -12.69 21.63 -12.00
C SER A 158 -12.16 20.41 -12.72
N ILE A 159 -13.07 19.52 -13.13
CA ILE A 159 -12.73 18.25 -13.77
C ILE A 159 -12.42 18.47 -15.25
N ASN A 160 -11.17 18.22 -15.62
CA ASN A 160 -10.72 18.14 -17.00
C ASN A 160 -10.67 16.69 -17.49
N SER A 161 -10.70 16.53 -18.82
CA SER A 161 -10.64 15.24 -19.52
C SER A 161 -9.27 14.57 -19.44
N CYS A 162 -8.20 15.35 -19.66
CA CYS A 162 -6.83 14.84 -19.72
C CYS A 162 -5.85 15.73 -18.93
N PRO A 163 -4.83 15.15 -18.27
CA PRO A 163 -3.75 15.91 -17.64
C PRO A 163 -3.13 16.93 -18.59
N GLY A 164 -3.01 18.18 -18.15
CA GLY A 164 -2.44 19.28 -18.95
C GLY A 164 -3.36 19.84 -20.06
N TYR A 165 -4.47 19.19 -20.38
CA TYR A 165 -5.45 19.69 -21.35
C TYR A 165 -6.47 20.61 -20.68
N ARG A 166 -6.57 21.85 -21.17
CA ARG A 166 -7.42 22.90 -20.59
C ARG A 166 -8.82 22.91 -21.21
N ALA A 167 -9.52 21.79 -21.11
CA ALA A 167 -10.95 21.71 -21.39
C ALA A 167 -11.64 20.97 -20.24
N TYR A 168 -12.74 21.53 -19.77
CA TYR A 168 -13.39 21.10 -18.54
C TYR A 168 -14.81 20.61 -18.82
N VAL A 169 -15.28 19.68 -18.00
CA VAL A 169 -16.66 19.19 -18.06
C VAL A 169 -17.60 20.31 -17.63
N GLY A 170 -18.46 20.75 -18.54
CA GLY A 170 -19.47 21.77 -18.27
C GLY A 170 -20.88 21.30 -18.57
N LYS A 171 -21.86 22.06 -18.08
CA LYS A 171 -23.25 21.94 -18.51
C LYS A 171 -23.92 23.30 -18.67
N ASN A 172 -24.99 23.32 -19.44
CA ASN A 172 -26.01 24.35 -19.35
C ASN A 172 -27.39 23.69 -19.48
N LYS A 173 -28.45 24.50 -19.67
CA LYS A 173 -29.82 23.99 -19.81
C LYS A 173 -30.04 23.00 -20.97
N TYR A 174 -29.12 22.93 -21.94
CA TYR A 174 -29.22 22.06 -23.11
C TYR A 174 -28.47 20.72 -22.96
N GLY A 175 -27.62 20.58 -21.93
CA GLY A 175 -26.89 19.35 -21.65
C GLY A 175 -25.41 19.54 -21.32
N LEU A 176 -24.68 18.44 -21.38
CA LEU A 176 -23.24 18.36 -21.13
C LEU A 176 -22.41 18.79 -22.36
N GLY A 177 -21.23 19.37 -22.10
CA GLY A 177 -20.29 19.79 -23.13
C GLY A 177 -18.91 20.16 -22.55
N LYS A 178 -18.15 20.95 -23.30
CA LYS A 178 -16.81 21.41 -22.91
C LYS A 178 -16.81 22.89 -22.53
N VAL A 179 -16.15 23.24 -21.45
CA VAL A 179 -15.72 24.64 -21.21
C VAL A 179 -14.31 24.78 -21.72
N ASP A 180 -14.12 25.75 -22.61
CA ASP A 180 -12.82 26.09 -23.18
C ASP A 180 -12.43 27.52 -22.78
N PRO A 181 -11.52 27.66 -21.79
CA PRO A 181 -11.04 28.97 -21.35
C PRO A 181 -10.37 29.79 -22.45
N ARG A 182 -9.75 29.15 -23.45
CA ARG A 182 -9.07 29.88 -24.55
C ARG A 182 -10.08 30.61 -25.41
N ASN A 183 -11.18 29.94 -25.73
CA ASN A 183 -12.29 30.48 -26.53
C ASN A 183 -13.35 31.20 -25.69
N LYS A 184 -13.14 31.29 -24.37
CA LYS A 184 -13.97 32.05 -23.43
C LYS A 184 -15.44 31.63 -23.45
N ALA A 185 -15.74 30.34 -23.58
CA ALA A 185 -17.10 29.85 -23.72
C ALA A 185 -17.26 28.37 -23.34
N PHE A 186 -18.50 27.99 -23.07
CA PHE A 186 -18.97 26.62 -23.08
C PHE A 186 -19.46 26.24 -24.47
N PHE A 187 -19.10 25.05 -24.94
CA PHE A 187 -19.47 24.50 -26.24
C PHE A 187 -20.21 23.18 -26.08
N ILE A 188 -21.28 23.01 -26.83
CA ILE A 188 -22.13 21.82 -26.83
C ILE A 188 -22.52 21.43 -28.26
N GLY A 189 -22.54 20.13 -28.53
CA GLY A 189 -23.03 19.58 -29.79
C GLY A 189 -24.53 19.28 -29.69
N ILE A 190 -25.32 19.81 -30.62
CA ILE A 190 -26.77 19.57 -30.70
C ILE A 190 -27.14 19.30 -32.16
N ASN A 191 -27.65 18.10 -32.43
CA ASN A 191 -28.16 17.69 -33.75
C ASN A 191 -27.18 17.98 -34.91
N GLY A 192 -25.91 17.62 -34.75
CA GLY A 192 -24.88 17.77 -35.77
C GLY A 192 -24.13 19.11 -35.77
N LYS A 193 -24.58 20.11 -35.00
CA LYS A 193 -23.97 21.45 -34.95
C LYS A 193 -23.37 21.76 -33.59
N GLU A 194 -22.28 22.52 -33.56
CA GLU A 194 -21.74 23.10 -32.32
C GLU A 194 -22.43 24.43 -32.01
N TYR A 195 -22.74 24.62 -30.73
CA TYR A 195 -23.27 25.86 -30.17
C TYR A 195 -22.38 26.30 -29.03
N TRP A 196 -22.30 27.61 -28.80
CA TRP A 196 -21.51 28.18 -27.71
C TRP A 196 -22.33 29.13 -26.83
N TYR A 197 -21.98 29.18 -25.56
CA TYR A 197 -22.64 30.00 -24.55
C TYR A 197 -21.62 30.62 -23.60
N LYS A 198 -21.87 31.85 -23.16
CA LYS A 198 -21.00 32.56 -22.21
C LYS A 198 -21.29 32.25 -20.75
N TYR A 199 -22.43 31.65 -20.44
CA TYR A 199 -22.84 31.28 -19.08
C TYR A 199 -23.11 29.79 -19.03
N TYR A 200 -22.58 29.13 -18.00
CA TYR A 200 -22.57 27.69 -17.87
C TYR A 200 -22.23 27.29 -16.43
N ASP A 201 -22.39 26.01 -16.10
CA ASP A 201 -21.86 25.44 -14.86
C ASP A 201 -20.66 24.55 -15.19
N VAL A 202 -19.65 24.57 -14.33
CA VAL A 202 -18.49 23.68 -14.38
C VAL A 202 -18.65 22.58 -13.33
N LEU A 203 -18.30 21.34 -13.70
CA LEU A 203 -18.26 20.23 -12.74
C LEU A 203 -16.99 20.31 -11.91
N VAL A 204 -17.16 20.43 -10.59
CA VAL A 204 -16.05 20.54 -9.65
C VAL A 204 -16.10 19.44 -8.57
N VAL A 205 -14.92 19.03 -8.11
CA VAL A 205 -14.78 18.19 -6.92
C VAL A 205 -14.77 19.10 -5.70
N TYR A 206 -15.70 18.88 -4.78
CA TYR A 206 -15.71 19.61 -3.53
C TYR A 206 -14.66 19.00 -2.59
N LYS A 207 -13.51 19.67 -2.42
CA LYS A 207 -12.38 19.17 -1.60
C LYS A 207 -12.26 19.79 -0.21
N ASP A 208 -13.27 20.53 0.23
CA ASP A 208 -13.24 21.18 1.55
C ASP A 208 -13.60 20.18 2.66
N TYR A 209 -12.62 19.31 2.91
CA TYR A 209 -12.72 18.20 3.83
C TYR A 209 -12.57 18.70 5.28
N LEU A 210 -13.45 18.23 6.16
CA LEU A 210 -13.36 18.46 7.61
C LEU A 210 -12.56 17.35 8.28
N SER A 211 -12.91 16.09 8.02
CA SER A 211 -12.25 14.92 8.61
C SER A 211 -12.42 13.67 7.75
N GLN A 212 -11.56 12.68 7.97
CA GLN A 212 -11.72 11.34 7.41
C GLN A 212 -11.57 10.27 8.50
N ARG A 213 -12.42 9.24 8.44
CA ARG A 213 -12.39 8.11 9.38
C ARG A 213 -12.43 6.80 8.61
N ILE A 214 -11.55 5.88 8.98
CA ILE A 214 -11.48 4.53 8.46
C ILE A 214 -11.73 3.58 9.62
N TYR A 215 -12.70 2.69 9.50
CA TYR A 215 -13.08 1.78 10.58
C TYR A 215 -13.73 0.50 10.02
N ASN A 216 -14.16 -0.41 10.91
CA ASN A 216 -14.76 -1.70 10.52
C ASN A 216 -13.82 -2.50 9.59
N VAL A 217 -12.54 -2.53 9.93
CA VAL A 217 -11.49 -3.19 9.14
C VAL A 217 -11.61 -4.70 9.29
N ARG A 218 -11.83 -5.40 8.19
CA ARG A 218 -11.99 -6.86 8.14
C ARG A 218 -10.90 -7.50 7.30
N TYR A 219 -10.00 -8.21 7.96
CA TYR A 219 -8.90 -8.91 7.33
C TYR A 219 -9.33 -10.27 6.75
N MET A 220 -8.98 -10.51 5.49
CA MET A 220 -9.23 -11.77 4.79
C MET A 220 -8.03 -12.69 4.91
N LYS A 221 -7.70 -13.15 6.13
CA LYS A 221 -6.47 -13.93 6.44
C LYS A 221 -6.25 -15.12 5.51
N LYS A 222 -7.32 -15.85 5.15
CA LYS A 222 -7.25 -17.01 4.23
C LYS A 222 -6.81 -16.67 2.81
N ARG A 223 -6.89 -15.38 2.41
CA ARG A 223 -6.44 -14.87 1.11
C ARG A 223 -5.09 -14.13 1.20
N GLY A 224 -4.47 -14.13 2.38
CA GLY A 224 -3.17 -13.50 2.57
C GLY A 224 -2.04 -14.34 1.99
N THR A 225 -0.95 -13.67 1.63
CA THR A 225 0.32 -14.33 1.26
C THR A 225 1.31 -14.14 2.39
N TYR A 226 2.01 -15.21 2.74
CA TYR A 226 2.93 -15.24 3.88
C TYR A 226 4.27 -15.82 3.44
N SER A 227 5.35 -15.23 3.91
CA SER A 227 6.70 -15.75 3.73
C SER A 227 7.54 -15.45 4.97
N ASN A 228 8.69 -16.10 5.09
CA ASN A 228 9.62 -15.83 6.17
C ASN A 228 11.06 -15.92 5.68
N GLN A 229 11.96 -15.30 6.43
CA GLN A 229 13.39 -15.35 6.19
C GLN A 229 14.13 -15.43 7.52
N ALA A 230 14.93 -16.48 7.70
CA ALA A 230 15.82 -16.62 8.84
C ALA A 230 16.98 -15.62 8.75
N PHE A 231 17.38 -15.04 9.87
CA PHE A 231 18.55 -14.16 9.94
C PHE A 231 19.17 -14.16 11.35
N THR A 232 20.46 -13.85 11.42
CA THR A 232 21.16 -13.63 12.68
C THR A 232 20.92 -12.21 13.19
N LEU A 233 20.40 -12.09 14.42
CA LEU A 233 20.18 -10.80 15.09
C LEU A 233 21.50 -10.25 15.64
N VAL A 234 22.24 -11.10 16.35
CA VAL A 234 23.53 -10.77 16.98
C VAL A 234 24.30 -12.06 17.24
N SER A 235 25.62 -11.98 17.21
CA SER A 235 26.49 -13.07 17.66
C SER A 235 27.61 -12.53 18.55
N SER A 236 27.93 -13.30 19.58
CA SER A 236 29.02 -13.03 20.51
C SER A 236 29.98 -14.21 20.53
N ARG A 237 31.22 -13.94 20.94
CA ARG A 237 32.30 -14.90 20.95
C ARG A 237 32.75 -15.15 22.38
N VAL A 238 32.79 -16.40 22.77
CA VAL A 238 33.14 -16.83 24.13
C VAL A 238 34.34 -17.75 24.05
N THR A 239 35.44 -17.33 24.67
CA THR A 239 36.76 -17.98 24.53
C THR A 239 37.22 -18.61 25.84
N ASN A 240 37.82 -19.79 25.80
CA ASN A 240 38.49 -20.41 26.95
C ASN A 240 39.94 -20.75 26.61
N ASN A 241 40.88 -20.01 27.18
CA ASN A 241 42.32 -20.27 27.05
C ASN A 241 42.88 -21.19 28.16
N ASN A 242 42.00 -21.71 29.03
CA ASN A 242 42.42 -22.58 30.14
C ASN A 242 42.39 -24.04 29.73
N CYS A 243 42.98 -24.88 30.59
CA CYS A 243 43.08 -26.33 30.38
C CYS A 243 41.93 -27.16 30.94
N LYS A 244 40.92 -26.51 31.53
CA LYS A 244 39.69 -27.14 32.01
C LYS A 244 38.48 -26.47 31.35
N PRO A 245 37.36 -27.19 31.15
CA PRO A 245 36.10 -26.58 30.73
C PRO A 245 35.73 -25.44 31.68
N VAL A 246 35.21 -24.33 31.13
CA VAL A 246 34.75 -23.19 31.93
C VAL A 246 33.33 -22.84 31.55
N LYS A 247 32.50 -22.56 32.55
CA LYS A 247 31.17 -21.99 32.37
C LYS A 247 31.30 -20.49 32.21
N LYS A 248 30.79 -19.94 31.11
CA LYS A 248 30.78 -18.51 30.84
C LYS A 248 29.36 -18.04 30.60
N ILE A 249 28.98 -16.97 31.28
CA ILE A 249 27.68 -16.32 31.10
C ILE A 249 27.85 -15.19 30.10
N THR A 250 26.95 -15.12 29.13
CA THR A 250 26.90 -14.01 28.16
C THR A 250 25.46 -13.59 27.91
N THR A 251 25.24 -12.31 27.63
CA THR A 251 23.94 -11.76 27.30
C THR A 251 23.97 -11.26 25.86
N LEU A 252 23.06 -11.78 25.03
CA LEU A 252 22.85 -11.32 23.67
C LEU A 252 21.62 -10.42 23.69
N SER A 253 21.72 -9.23 23.11
CA SER A 253 20.60 -8.29 23.02
C SER A 253 20.60 -7.58 21.66
N LYS A 254 19.42 -7.49 21.05
CA LYS A 254 19.23 -6.77 19.79
C LYS A 254 17.84 -6.16 19.72
N THR A 255 17.79 -4.89 19.33
CA THR A 255 16.57 -4.18 18.95
C THR A 255 16.35 -4.28 17.45
N VAL A 256 15.12 -4.59 17.06
CA VAL A 256 14.64 -4.68 15.67
C VAL A 256 13.33 -3.90 15.54
N THR A 257 12.98 -3.50 14.31
CA THR A 257 11.75 -2.76 14.04
C THR A 257 10.74 -3.66 13.36
N ASN A 258 9.53 -3.71 13.90
CA ASN A 258 8.37 -4.31 13.27
C ASN A 258 7.54 -3.22 12.58
N GLU A 259 7.10 -3.49 11.36
CA GLU A 259 6.41 -2.52 10.50
C GLU A 259 5.05 -3.05 10.03
N ARG A 260 4.04 -2.18 10.03
CA ARG A 260 2.71 -2.45 9.49
C ARG A 260 2.27 -1.27 8.63
N ARG A 261 1.66 -1.57 7.49
CA ARG A 261 1.16 -0.56 6.56
C ARG A 261 -0.17 -1.01 5.97
N TRP A 262 -1.06 -0.06 5.70
CA TRP A 262 -2.34 -0.31 5.04
C TRP A 262 -2.37 0.44 3.73
N ASP A 263 -2.27 -0.31 2.63
CA ASP A 263 -2.33 0.23 1.27
C ASP A 263 -3.74 0.04 0.72
N PHE A 264 -4.44 1.15 0.44
CA PHE A 264 -5.77 1.12 -0.16
C PHE A 264 -5.68 0.97 -1.68
N SER A 265 -6.64 0.25 -2.29
CA SER A 265 -6.74 0.10 -3.74
C SER A 265 -7.31 1.33 -4.44
N THR A 266 -7.94 2.22 -3.67
CA THR A 266 -8.44 3.51 -4.12
C THR A 266 -7.66 4.62 -3.42
N SER A 267 -7.41 5.72 -4.13
CA SER A 267 -6.80 6.90 -3.51
C SER A 267 -7.76 7.49 -2.49
N LEU A 268 -7.24 7.87 -1.33
CA LEU A 268 -7.97 8.57 -0.29
C LEU A 268 -7.46 10.02 -0.21
N SER A 269 -8.17 10.88 0.52
CA SER A 269 -7.83 12.30 0.55
C SER A 269 -6.47 12.54 1.18
N ILE A 270 -5.59 13.19 0.42
CA ILE A 270 -4.28 13.66 0.86
C ILE A 270 -4.46 14.97 1.65
N GLY A 271 -3.74 15.12 2.77
CA GLY A 271 -3.67 16.38 3.53
C GLY A 271 -4.82 16.63 4.51
N VAL A 272 -5.71 15.66 4.74
CA VAL A 272 -6.76 15.70 5.77
C VAL A 272 -6.32 14.90 6.99
N SER A 273 -6.72 15.32 8.18
CA SER A 273 -6.64 14.49 9.39
C SER A 273 -7.50 13.24 9.20
N ALA A 274 -6.85 12.12 8.92
CA ALA A 274 -7.49 10.83 8.87
C ALA A 274 -7.19 10.04 10.15
N SER A 275 -8.21 9.36 10.68
CA SER A 275 -8.03 8.35 11.72
C SER A 275 -8.41 6.98 11.19
N MET A 276 -7.72 5.96 11.67
CA MET A 276 -7.99 4.56 11.35
C MET A 276 -8.17 3.77 12.64
N THR A 277 -9.26 3.01 12.72
CA THR A 277 -9.55 2.07 13.81
C THR A 277 -9.42 0.65 13.27
N ALA A 278 -8.38 -0.06 13.69
CA ALA A 278 -8.08 -1.39 13.20
C ALA A 278 -7.36 -2.25 14.25
N GLY A 279 -7.55 -3.57 14.18
CA GLY A 279 -6.68 -4.51 14.88
C GLY A 279 -5.30 -4.55 14.21
N ILE A 280 -4.24 -4.68 15.01
CA ILE A 280 -2.85 -4.68 14.53
C ILE A 280 -2.35 -6.11 14.42
N PHE A 281 -1.63 -6.42 13.34
CA PHE A 281 -1.02 -7.74 13.21
C PHE A 281 0.16 -7.94 14.17
N SER A 282 0.20 -9.14 14.74
CA SER A 282 1.28 -9.67 15.56
C SER A 282 1.53 -11.14 15.19
N VAL A 283 2.70 -11.67 15.56
CA VAL A 283 3.00 -13.10 15.48
C VAL A 283 3.14 -13.63 16.90
N LEU A 284 2.36 -14.67 17.21
CA LEU A 284 2.44 -15.47 18.44
C LEU A 284 2.99 -16.86 18.07
N GLU A 285 3.17 -17.74 19.06
CA GLU A 285 3.71 -19.10 18.84
C GLU A 285 2.91 -19.91 17.80
N VAL A 286 1.59 -19.71 17.74
CA VAL A 286 0.68 -20.42 16.80
C VAL A 286 0.60 -19.73 15.43
N GLY A 287 1.35 -18.63 15.22
CA GLY A 287 1.42 -17.89 13.96
C GLY A 287 0.78 -16.50 14.01
N TRP A 288 0.25 -16.04 12.87
CA TRP A 288 -0.28 -14.68 12.72
C TRP A 288 -1.58 -14.45 13.49
N SER A 289 -1.57 -13.47 14.39
CA SER A 289 -2.72 -13.00 15.16
C SER A 289 -3.02 -11.53 14.89
N VAL A 290 -4.21 -11.08 15.31
CA VAL A 290 -4.64 -9.68 15.24
C VAL A 290 -5.05 -9.27 16.64
N THR A 291 -4.56 -8.11 17.10
CA THR A 291 -4.91 -7.55 18.41
C THR A 291 -6.36 -7.05 18.45
N MET A 292 -6.81 -6.61 19.63
CA MET A 292 -7.99 -5.75 19.72
C MET A 292 -7.80 -4.48 18.87
N GLU A 293 -8.92 -3.91 18.42
CA GLU A 293 -8.91 -2.70 17.62
C GLU A 293 -8.39 -1.51 18.41
N THR A 294 -7.55 -0.70 17.77
CA THR A 294 -7.09 0.57 18.32
C THR A 294 -7.23 1.66 17.26
N THR A 295 -7.40 2.90 17.73
CA THR A 295 -7.56 4.07 16.86
C THR A 295 -6.27 4.86 16.82
N PHE A 296 -5.82 5.18 15.62
CA PHE A 296 -4.59 5.93 15.40
C PHE A 296 -4.73 6.90 14.24
N SER A 297 -3.91 7.95 14.25
CA SER A 297 -3.81 8.90 13.14
C SER A 297 -3.19 8.22 11.93
N TRP A 298 -3.81 8.32 10.77
CA TRP A 298 -3.34 7.66 9.55
C TRP A 298 -3.17 8.69 8.43
N SER A 299 -2.24 8.42 7.54
CA SER A 299 -2.14 9.12 6.26
C SER A 299 -1.77 8.13 5.17
N GLU A 300 -2.10 8.46 3.93
CA GLU A 300 -1.77 7.61 2.79
C GLU A 300 -0.26 7.38 2.72
N GLY A 301 0.15 6.11 2.66
CA GLY A 301 1.54 5.71 2.64
C GLY A 301 2.28 5.69 3.99
N SER A 302 1.62 6.05 5.10
CA SER A 302 2.21 5.94 6.44
C SER A 302 2.48 4.49 6.85
N THR A 303 3.56 4.31 7.61
CA THR A 303 3.94 3.02 8.20
C THR A 303 3.90 3.13 9.71
N MET A 304 3.27 2.15 10.35
CA MET A 304 3.27 1.98 11.79
C MET A 304 4.47 1.11 12.19
N SER A 305 5.36 1.68 12.99
CA SER A 305 6.61 1.07 13.43
C SER A 305 6.60 0.83 14.94
N GLU A 306 7.17 -0.29 15.36
CA GLU A 306 7.30 -0.68 16.77
C GLU A 306 8.70 -1.27 16.98
N SER A 307 9.48 -0.70 17.90
CA SER A 307 10.78 -1.25 18.25
C SER A 307 10.60 -2.40 19.24
N VAL A 308 11.25 -3.53 18.97
CA VAL A 308 11.23 -4.71 19.83
C VAL A 308 12.65 -5.11 20.16
N THR A 309 12.96 -5.15 21.45
CA THR A 309 14.25 -5.59 21.97
C THR A 309 14.14 -7.01 22.48
N PHE A 310 14.88 -7.92 21.86
CA PHE A 310 15.07 -9.29 22.31
C PHE A 310 16.36 -9.36 23.13
N SER A 311 16.30 -9.96 24.32
CA SER A 311 17.47 -10.14 25.17
C SER A 311 17.43 -11.49 25.88
N GLU A 312 18.50 -12.27 25.69
CA GLU A 312 18.69 -13.59 26.29
C GLU A 312 20.05 -13.68 26.98
N THR A 313 20.05 -14.13 28.23
CA THR A 313 21.25 -14.45 29.00
C THR A 313 21.42 -15.96 29.04
N VAL A 314 22.58 -16.45 28.60
CA VAL A 314 22.89 -17.88 28.49
C VAL A 314 24.20 -18.20 29.22
N GLU A 315 24.24 -19.37 29.84
CA GLU A 315 25.47 -20.01 30.32
C GLU A 315 25.96 -21.01 29.27
N VAL A 316 27.24 -20.93 28.90
CA VAL A 316 27.89 -21.82 27.94
C VAL A 316 29.09 -22.49 28.58
N GLU A 317 29.15 -23.81 28.50
CA GLU A 317 30.33 -24.57 28.90
C GLU A 317 31.34 -24.64 27.74
N VAL A 318 32.41 -23.86 27.83
CA VAL A 318 33.42 -23.76 26.77
C VAL A 318 34.56 -24.75 27.03
N PRO A 319 34.85 -25.67 26.10
CA PRO A 319 35.95 -26.62 26.26
C PRO A 319 37.33 -25.93 26.40
N PRO A 320 38.33 -26.63 26.97
CA PRO A 320 39.70 -26.13 27.04
C PRO A 320 40.24 -25.70 25.68
N ASN A 321 40.93 -24.56 25.59
CA ASN A 321 41.52 -24.06 24.34
C ASN A 321 40.54 -23.97 23.15
N HIS A 322 39.27 -23.65 23.42
CA HIS A 322 38.24 -23.48 22.38
C HIS A 322 37.62 -22.09 22.40
N ILE A 323 37.04 -21.74 21.25
CA ILE A 323 36.24 -20.56 21.03
C ILE A 323 34.86 -20.97 20.52
N CYS A 324 33.82 -20.51 21.19
CA CYS A 324 32.43 -20.78 20.86
C CYS A 324 31.76 -19.50 20.34
N HIS A 325 30.96 -19.63 19.29
CA HIS A 325 30.11 -18.54 18.82
C HIS A 325 28.70 -18.76 19.33
N VAL A 326 28.25 -17.86 20.19
CA VAL A 326 26.86 -17.81 20.64
C VAL A 326 26.12 -16.91 19.68
N THR A 327 25.02 -17.38 19.12
CA THR A 327 24.28 -16.69 18.07
C THR A 327 22.81 -16.63 18.44
N MET A 328 22.23 -15.44 18.36
CA MET A 328 20.79 -15.22 18.43
C MET A 328 20.25 -15.12 17.00
N GLU A 329 19.37 -16.04 16.63
CA GLU A 329 18.69 -16.04 15.34
C GLU A 329 17.20 -15.80 15.51
N GLY A 330 16.57 -15.31 14.45
CA GLY A 330 15.14 -15.11 14.41
C GLY A 330 14.63 -15.18 12.98
N GLN A 331 13.31 -15.17 12.85
CA GLN A 331 12.63 -15.17 11.57
C GLN A 331 11.98 -13.81 11.33
N ARG A 332 12.32 -13.20 10.19
CA ARG A 332 11.57 -12.06 9.66
C ARG A 332 10.38 -12.60 8.88
N MET A 333 9.19 -12.38 9.43
CA MET A 333 7.91 -12.83 8.91
C MET A 333 7.28 -11.72 8.07
N TYR A 334 6.83 -12.06 6.87
CA TYR A 334 6.14 -11.15 5.96
C TYR A 334 4.70 -11.61 5.76
N GLY A 335 3.75 -10.67 5.79
CA GLY A 335 2.33 -10.94 5.60
C GLY A 335 1.64 -9.84 4.80
N ASN A 336 1.19 -10.17 3.60
CA ASN A 336 0.34 -9.29 2.78
C ASN A 336 -1.09 -9.82 2.84
N ILE A 337 -1.99 -9.07 3.49
CA ILE A 337 -3.31 -9.58 3.87
C ILE A 337 -4.37 -8.62 3.33
N PRO A 338 -5.18 -9.06 2.36
CA PRO A 338 -6.29 -8.25 1.86
C PRO A 338 -7.29 -7.91 2.97
N PHE A 339 -7.87 -6.71 2.89
CA PHE A 339 -8.90 -6.27 3.82
C PHE A 339 -9.98 -5.43 3.14
N THR A 340 -11.14 -5.37 3.79
CA THR A 340 -12.19 -4.39 3.50
C THR A 340 -12.31 -3.44 4.70
N ALA A 341 -12.66 -2.18 4.48
CA ALA A 341 -12.96 -1.22 5.54
C ALA A 341 -14.09 -0.28 5.12
N THR A 342 -14.64 0.46 6.07
CA THR A 342 -15.52 1.60 5.79
C THR A 342 -14.70 2.88 5.88
N ALA A 343 -14.69 3.67 4.82
CA ALA A 343 -14.17 5.03 4.83
C ALA A 343 -15.36 5.99 4.90
N THR A 344 -15.28 6.96 5.81
CA THR A 344 -16.23 8.06 5.95
C THR A 344 -15.49 9.38 5.82
N ARG A 345 -16.05 10.28 5.02
CA ARG A 345 -15.56 11.64 4.84
C ARG A 345 -16.63 12.63 5.25
N GLU A 346 -16.24 13.59 6.08
CA GLU A 346 -17.06 14.72 6.48
C GLU A 346 -16.52 15.98 5.83
N TYR A 347 -17.43 16.80 5.34
CA TYR A 347 -17.14 18.02 4.61
C TYR A 347 -17.56 19.25 5.42
N ARG A 348 -16.92 20.40 5.21
CA ARG A 348 -17.25 21.63 5.98
C ARG A 348 -18.66 22.16 5.73
N ASN A 349 -19.26 21.82 4.59
CA ASN A 349 -20.68 22.11 4.31
C ASN A 349 -21.66 21.20 5.10
N GLY A 350 -21.17 20.31 5.97
CA GLY A 350 -21.98 19.37 6.75
C GLY A 350 -22.33 18.07 6.02
N GLU A 351 -21.96 17.93 4.74
CA GLU A 351 -22.16 16.70 3.99
C GLU A 351 -21.29 15.57 4.55
N ARG A 352 -21.83 14.35 4.55
CA ARG A 352 -21.11 13.14 4.96
C ARG A 352 -21.27 12.06 3.91
N ARG A 353 -20.15 11.54 3.41
CA ARG A 353 -20.09 10.43 2.44
C ARG A 353 -19.41 9.24 3.08
N SER A 354 -19.87 8.02 2.75
CA SER A 354 -19.26 6.78 3.25
C SER A 354 -19.26 5.73 2.15
N ALA A 355 -18.18 4.96 2.08
CA ALA A 355 -18.03 3.87 1.13
C ALA A 355 -17.27 2.70 1.73
N THR A 356 -17.51 1.50 1.21
CA THR A 356 -16.63 0.36 1.46
C THR A 356 -15.39 0.50 0.58
N VAL A 357 -14.23 0.45 1.21
CA VAL A 357 -12.93 0.49 0.55
C VAL A 357 -12.19 -0.82 0.78
N GLN A 358 -11.25 -1.11 -0.10
CA GLN A 358 -10.44 -2.32 -0.04
C GLN A 358 -8.96 -1.96 -0.05
N GLY A 359 -8.15 -2.90 0.42
CA GLY A 359 -6.71 -2.70 0.46
C GLY A 359 -5.95 -3.97 0.83
N VAL A 360 -4.64 -3.83 0.96
CA VAL A 360 -3.73 -4.86 1.42
C VAL A 360 -2.95 -4.32 2.61
N SER A 361 -3.02 -5.02 3.73
CA SER A 361 -2.16 -4.76 4.88
C SER A 361 -0.83 -5.47 4.66
N LYS A 362 0.28 -4.73 4.68
CA LYS A 362 1.65 -5.24 4.56
C LYS A 362 2.30 -5.21 5.92
N ASN A 363 2.81 -6.36 6.36
CA ASN A 363 3.31 -6.55 7.71
C ASN A 363 4.68 -7.22 7.66
N THR A 364 5.64 -6.66 8.39
CA THR A 364 6.99 -7.20 8.60
C THR A 364 7.23 -7.30 10.09
N ILE A 365 7.36 -8.53 10.61
CA ILE A 365 7.48 -8.80 12.04
C ILE A 365 8.62 -9.77 12.31
N VAL A 366 9.48 -9.47 13.28
CA VAL A 366 10.49 -10.42 13.76
C VAL A 366 9.90 -11.28 14.87
N ALA A 367 9.98 -12.60 14.72
CA ALA A 367 9.46 -13.59 15.66
C ALA A 367 10.38 -14.84 15.69
N HIS A 368 10.02 -15.82 16.52
CA HIS A 368 10.74 -17.09 16.68
C HIS A 368 12.24 -16.87 16.92
N VAL A 369 12.55 -16.02 17.90
CA VAL A 369 13.92 -15.65 18.26
C VAL A 369 14.44 -16.63 19.30
N ASP A 370 15.56 -17.28 19.00
CA ASP A 370 16.21 -18.25 19.88
C ASP A 370 17.74 -18.10 19.81
N THR A 371 18.40 -18.44 20.92
CA THR A 371 19.86 -18.44 21.03
C THR A 371 20.42 -19.86 21.00
N TYR A 372 21.49 -20.07 20.26
CA TYR A 372 22.21 -21.34 20.22
C TYR A 372 23.72 -21.13 20.13
N VAL A 373 24.49 -22.20 20.33
CA VAL A 373 25.96 -22.19 20.19
C VAL A 373 26.34 -22.91 18.90
N LYS A 374 27.05 -22.22 18.01
CA LYS A 374 27.71 -22.87 16.87
C LYS A 374 28.87 -23.72 17.38
N ARG A 375 29.20 -24.79 16.63
CA ARG A 375 30.28 -25.70 16.96
C ARG A 375 31.55 -24.93 17.33
N CYS A 376 32.04 -25.15 18.56
CA CYS A 376 33.23 -24.46 19.04
C CYS A 376 34.46 -24.93 18.27
N GLN A 377 35.36 -24.00 18.00
CA GLN A 377 36.57 -24.22 17.24
C GLN A 377 37.79 -24.18 18.16
N PRO A 378 38.83 -25.00 17.93
CA PRO A 378 40.08 -24.87 18.65
C PRO A 378 40.70 -23.48 18.43
N ILE A 379 41.34 -22.94 19.46
CA ILE A 379 42.12 -21.70 19.33
C ILE A 379 43.42 -22.03 18.57
N PRO A 380 43.75 -21.32 17.48
CA PRO A 380 45.01 -21.52 16.77
C PRO A 380 46.20 -21.26 17.70
N ASN A 381 47.21 -22.14 17.66
CA ASN A 381 48.44 -22.04 18.44
C ASN A 381 48.22 -21.97 19.97
N ALA A 382 47.14 -22.56 20.48
CA ALA A 382 46.90 -22.60 21.92
C ALA A 382 47.98 -23.40 22.65
N THR A 383 48.38 -22.92 23.82
CA THR A 383 49.36 -23.60 24.68
C THR A 383 48.85 -25.00 25.04
N PRO A 384 49.61 -26.08 24.81
CA PRO A 384 49.19 -27.43 25.14
C PRO A 384 48.83 -27.55 26.61
N CYS A 385 47.71 -28.22 26.87
CA CYS A 385 47.32 -28.55 28.22
C CYS A 385 48.10 -29.75 28.70
N LYS A 386 48.79 -29.57 29.83
CA LYS A 386 49.61 -30.60 30.47
C LYS A 386 48.76 -31.57 31.26
#